data_AF-A0A1Y2ZY72-F1
#
_entry.id   AF-A0A1Y2ZY72-F1
#
_cell.length_a   1.000
_cell.length_b   1.000
_cell.length_c   1.000
_cell.angle_alpha   90.00
_cell.angle_beta   90.00
_cell.angle_gamma   90.00
#
_symmetry.space_group_name_H-M   'P 1'
#
loop_
_entity.id
_entity.type
_entity.pdbx_description
1 polymer ?
#
loop_
_entity_poly.entity_id
_entity_poly.type
_entity_poly.pdbx_seq_one_letter_code
_entity_poly.pdbx_strand_id
1 'polypeptide(L)'
;MFWLCIAILFAIPLEVFHLLLGVFHTLFEWIEVTLDFIIEVIFDTTVHNTQIVVFYILIAAFFYGLYRLWRGFPDFYSQKKQNLHILLLVEIDVILDYWQESVMNKIKLLSIATGLILLLLF
;
A
#
# COMPACT_ATOMS: atom_id res chain seq x y z
N MET A 1 -7.86 26.89 -4.15
CA MET A 1 -6.75 25.92 -4.12
C MET A 1 -7.09 24.65 -3.34
N PHE A 2 -7.48 24.73 -2.06
CA PHE A 2 -7.75 23.54 -1.22
C PHE A 2 -8.74 22.52 -1.83
N TRP A 3 -9.88 22.98 -2.35
CA TRP A 3 -10.88 22.11 -2.99
C TRP A 3 -10.39 21.41 -4.26
N LEU A 4 -9.50 22.05 -5.03
CA LEU A 4 -8.87 21.44 -6.22
C LEU A 4 -7.94 20.30 -5.83
N CYS A 5 -7.18 20.45 -4.73
CA CYS A 5 -6.31 19.39 -4.23
C CYS A 5 -7.10 18.16 -3.80
N ILE A 6 -8.24 18.35 -3.13
CA ILE A 6 -9.14 17.25 -2.75
C ILE A 6 -9.70 16.55 -3.99
N ALA A 7 -10.17 17.32 -4.98
CA ALA A 7 -10.70 16.75 -6.21
C ALA A 7 -9.66 15.91 -6.97
N ILE A 8 -8.43 16.41 -7.11
CA ILE A 8 -7.34 15.69 -7.79
C ILE A 8 -6.94 14.44 -7.01
N LEU A 9 -6.92 14.51 -5.67
CA LEU A 9 -6.59 13.39 -4.79
C LEU A 9 -7.55 12.20 -4.99
N PHE A 10 -8.83 12.44 -5.26
CA PHE A 10 -9.81 11.39 -5.52
C PHE A 10 -9.92 11.00 -7.00
N ALA A 11 -9.72 11.95 -7.92
CA ALA A 11 -9.85 11.70 -9.36
C ALA A 11 -8.75 10.78 -9.90
N ILE A 12 -7.49 10.98 -9.50
CA ILE A 12 -6.36 10.18 -10.01
C ILE A 12 -6.52 8.69 -9.64
N PRO A 13 -6.78 8.31 -8.36
CA PRO A 13 -6.97 6.91 -8.02
C PRO A 13 -8.18 6.27 -8.72
N LEU A 14 -9.26 7.04 -8.92
CA LEU A 14 -10.45 6.55 -9.60
C LEU A 14 -10.17 6.25 -11.09
N GLU A 15 -9.48 7.16 -11.77
CA GLU A 15 -9.12 6.99 -13.18
C GLU A 15 -8.15 5.82 -13.37
N VAL A 16 -7.16 5.70 -12.49
CA VAL A 16 -6.24 4.56 -12.47
C VAL A 16 -7.00 3.25 -12.23
N PHE A 17 -7.95 3.24 -11.32
CA PHE A 17 -8.79 2.07 -11.06
C PHE A 17 -9.65 1.70 -12.27
N HIS A 18 -10.25 2.69 -12.94
CA HIS A 18 -11.03 2.48 -14.16
C HIS A 18 -10.18 1.89 -15.29
N LEU A 19 -8.98 2.44 -15.52
CA LEU A 19 -8.06 1.95 -16.55
C LEU A 19 -7.58 0.53 -16.23
N LEU A 20 -7.29 0.25 -14.96
CA LEU A 20 -6.93 -1.08 -14.48
C LEU A 20 -8.07 -2.09 -14.71
N LEU A 21 -9.32 -1.73 -14.40
CA LEU A 21 -10.48 -2.58 -14.72
C LEU A 21 -10.62 -2.83 -16.22
N GLY A 22 -10.39 -1.82 -17.06
CA GLY A 22 -10.40 -1.98 -18.51
C GLY A 22 -9.36 -3.00 -18.98
N VAL A 23 -8.12 -2.92 -18.48
CA VAL A 23 -7.06 -3.89 -18.79
C VAL A 23 -7.44 -5.30 -18.33
N PHE A 24 -7.99 -5.45 -17.13
CA PHE A 24 -8.45 -6.76 -16.65
C PHE A 24 -9.56 -7.34 -17.52
N HIS A 25 -10.51 -6.51 -17.96
CA HIS A 25 -11.60 -6.94 -18.84
C HIS A 25 -11.07 -7.41 -20.20
N THR A 26 -10.18 -6.64 -20.83
CA THR A 26 -9.58 -7.03 -22.11
C THR A 26 -8.73 -8.30 -21.99
N LEU A 27 -7.99 -8.47 -20.89
CA LEU A 27 -7.26 -9.71 -20.62
C LEU A 27 -8.23 -10.89 -20.45
N PHE A 28 -9.35 -10.67 -19.77
CA PHE A 28 -10.38 -11.69 -19.58
C PHE A 28 -10.98 -12.14 -20.92
N GLU A 29 -11.37 -11.20 -21.78
CA GLU A 29 -11.88 -11.50 -23.13
C GLU A 29 -10.84 -12.26 -23.97
N TRP A 30 -9.56 -11.86 -23.88
CA TRP A 30 -8.50 -12.54 -24.62
C TRP A 30 -8.29 -13.99 -24.13
N ILE A 31 -8.37 -14.22 -22.81
CA ILE A 31 -8.31 -15.56 -22.23
C ILE A 31 -9.54 -16.39 -22.65
N GLU A 32 -10.73 -15.80 -22.64
CA GLU A 32 -11.97 -16.45 -23.06
C GLU A 32 -11.87 -16.95 -24.50
N VAL A 33 -11.51 -16.09 -25.45
CA VAL A 33 -11.36 -16.45 -26.87
C VAL A 33 -10.31 -17.54 -27.06
N THR A 34 -9.19 -17.45 -26.34
CA THR A 34 -8.11 -18.45 -26.43
C THR A 34 -8.56 -19.79 -25.88
N LEU A 35 -9.24 -19.81 -24.73
CA LEU A 35 -9.75 -21.05 -24.13
C LEU A 35 -10.85 -21.68 -24.98
N ASP A 36 -11.74 -20.86 -25.55
CA ASP A 36 -12.81 -21.32 -26.45
C ASP A 36 -12.20 -22.06 -27.64
N PHE A 37 -11.24 -21.44 -28.32
CA PHE A 37 -10.53 -22.07 -29.43
C PHE A 37 -9.81 -23.37 -29.03
N ILE A 38 -9.11 -23.38 -27.90
CA ILE A 38 -8.38 -24.57 -27.42
C ILE A 38 -9.34 -25.72 -27.13
N ILE A 39 -10.45 -25.44 -26.43
CA ILE A 39 -11.41 -26.48 -26.03
C ILE A 39 -12.17 -26.99 -27.25
N GLU A 40 -12.59 -26.12 -28.17
CA GLU A 40 -13.24 -26.52 -29.42
C GLU A 40 -12.38 -27.49 -30.22
N VAL A 41 -11.09 -27.18 -30.40
CA VAL A 41 -10.15 -28.02 -31.15
C VAL A 41 -9.84 -29.34 -30.44
N ILE A 42 -9.69 -29.34 -29.11
CA ILE A 42 -9.31 -30.55 -28.35
C ILE A 42 -10.49 -31.51 -28.20
N PHE A 43 -11.69 -30.99 -27.97
CA PHE A 43 -12.85 -31.80 -27.62
C PHE A 43 -13.81 -32.03 -28.79
N ASP A 44 -13.57 -31.42 -29.95
CA ASP A 44 -14.45 -31.46 -31.14
C ASP A 44 -15.92 -31.15 -30.75
N THR A 45 -16.07 -30.18 -29.84
CA THR A 45 -17.35 -29.81 -29.25
C THR A 45 -18.02 -28.71 -30.07
N THR A 46 -19.35 -28.63 -29.96
CA THR A 46 -20.09 -27.51 -30.53
C THR A 46 -19.78 -26.21 -29.77
N VAL A 47 -19.77 -25.08 -30.50
CA VAL A 47 -19.50 -23.73 -29.97
C VAL A 47 -20.27 -23.44 -28.67
N HIS A 48 -21.55 -23.82 -28.59
CA HIS A 48 -22.37 -23.58 -27.40
C HIS A 48 -21.87 -24.36 -26.15
N ASN A 49 -21.43 -25.61 -26.34
CA ASN A 49 -20.91 -26.41 -25.23
C ASN A 49 -19.54 -25.90 -24.78
N THR A 50 -18.69 -25.48 -25.72
CA THR A 50 -17.37 -24.89 -25.44
C THR A 50 -17.51 -23.61 -24.60
N GLN A 51 -18.41 -22.69 -24.99
CA GLN A 51 -18.65 -21.45 -24.26
C GLN A 51 -19.09 -21.68 -22.80
N ILE A 52 -19.97 -22.67 -22.56
CA ILE A 52 -20.40 -23.02 -21.20
C ILE A 52 -19.21 -23.52 -20.36
N VAL A 53 -18.36 -24.37 -20.92
CA VAL A 53 -17.19 -24.91 -20.22
C VAL A 53 -16.17 -23.80 -19.93
N VAL A 54 -15.87 -22.94 -20.90
CA VAL A 54 -14.96 -21.78 -20.74
C VAL A 54 -15.48 -20.86 -19.64
N PHE A 55 -16.78 -20.56 -19.63
CA PHE A 55 -17.40 -19.74 -18.60
C PHE A 55 -17.21 -20.32 -17.20
N TYR A 56 -17.43 -21.63 -17.02
CA TYR A 56 -17.22 -22.29 -15.73
C TYR A 56 -15.74 -22.32 -15.30
N ILE A 57 -14.80 -22.45 -16.24
CA ILE A 57 -13.37 -22.36 -15.93
C ILE A 57 -13.01 -20.94 -15.48
N LEU A 58 -13.50 -19.93 -16.20
CA LEU A 58 -13.26 -18.52 -15.90
C LEU A 58 -13.86 -18.11 -14.56
N ILE A 59 -15.09 -18.53 -14.24
CA ILE A 59 -15.73 -18.20 -12.96
C ILE A 59 -14.99 -18.86 -11.79
N ALA A 60 -14.53 -20.10 -11.95
CA ALA A 60 -13.74 -20.80 -10.94
C ALA A 60 -12.38 -20.10 -10.73
N ALA A 61 -11.70 -19.70 -11.81
CA ALA A 61 -10.46 -18.94 -11.75
C ALA A 61 -10.65 -17.57 -11.10
N PHE A 62 -11.76 -16.88 -11.39
CA PHE A 62 -12.11 -15.60 -10.79
C PHE A 62 -12.30 -15.72 -9.27
N PHE A 63 -13.11 -16.68 -8.81
CA PHE A 63 -13.31 -16.91 -7.36
C PHE A 63 -12.02 -17.33 -6.65
N TYR A 64 -11.19 -18.16 -7.30
CA TYR A 64 -9.89 -18.53 -6.75
C TYR A 64 -8.94 -17.32 -6.63
N GLY A 65 -8.91 -16.46 -7.64
CA GLY A 65 -8.17 -15.20 -7.62
C GLY A 65 -8.62 -14.29 -6.48
N LEU A 66 -9.94 -14.12 -6.33
CA LEU A 66 -10.54 -13.32 -5.25
C LEU A 66 -10.17 -13.87 -3.86
N TYR A 67 -10.26 -15.19 -3.68
CA TYR A 67 -9.86 -15.87 -2.45
C TYR A 67 -8.38 -15.64 -2.11
N ARG A 68 -7.50 -15.75 -3.12
CA ARG A 68 -6.05 -15.53 -2.93
C ARG A 68 -5.75 -14.07 -2.57
N LEU A 69 -6.40 -13.12 -3.22
CA LEU A 69 -6.29 -11.69 -2.90
C LEU A 69 -6.77 -11.41 -1.48
N TRP A 70 -7.95 -11.93 -1.12
CA TRP A 70 -8.52 -11.79 0.23
C TRP A 70 -7.56 -12.33 1.30
N ARG A 71 -6.94 -13.49 1.06
CA ARG A 71 -6.02 -14.12 2.00
C ARG A 71 -4.69 -13.37 2.13
N GLY A 72 -4.21 -12.73 1.06
CA GLY A 72 -2.97 -11.91 1.10
C GLY A 72 -3.16 -10.50 1.66
N PHE A 73 -4.40 -9.99 1.66
CA PHE A 73 -4.73 -8.66 2.17
C PHE A 73 -4.39 -8.42 3.65
N PRO A 74 -4.72 -9.32 4.61
CA PRO A 74 -4.43 -9.09 6.03
C PRO A 74 -2.92 -9.01 6.31
N ASP A 75 -2.11 -9.85 5.67
CA ASP A 75 -0.67 -9.88 5.88
C ASP A 75 0.01 -8.63 5.31
N PHE A 76 -0.46 -8.14 4.15
CA PHE A 76 0.04 -6.91 3.57
C PHE A 76 -0.34 -5.68 4.41
N TYR A 77 -1.57 -5.63 4.91
CA TYR A 77 -2.04 -4.57 5.79
C TYR A 77 -1.26 -4.54 7.12
N SER A 78 -1.04 -5.70 7.71
CA SER A 78 -0.27 -5.84 8.95
C SER A 78 1.18 -5.36 8.79
N GLN A 79 1.86 -5.77 7.71
CA GLN A 79 3.24 -5.35 7.43
C GLN A 79 3.38 -3.84 7.18
N LYS A 80 2.47 -3.26 6.39
CA LYS A 80 2.46 -1.80 6.16
C LYS A 80 2.22 -1.01 7.45
N LYS A 81 1.30 -1.49 8.30
CA LYS A 81 1.03 -0.88 9.59
C LYS A 81 2.25 -0.93 10.51
N GLN A 82 2.93 -2.07 10.60
CA GLN A 82 4.14 -2.22 11.42
C GLN A 82 5.25 -1.27 10.95
N ASN A 83 5.49 -1.16 9.65
CA ASN A 83 6.50 -0.25 9.11
C ASN A 83 6.20 1.23 9.43
N LEU A 84 4.93 1.64 9.37
CA LEU A 84 4.53 3.00 9.76
C LEU A 84 4.75 3.27 11.26
N HIS A 85 4.42 2.30 12.12
CA HIS A 85 4.66 2.43 13.56
C HIS A 85 6.15 2.54 13.88
N ILE A 86 7.01 1.76 13.19
CA ILE A 86 8.46 1.83 13.39
C ILE A 86 9.00 3.20 13.00
N LEU A 87 8.61 3.73 11.83
CA LEU A 87 9.04 5.06 11.39
C LEU A 87 8.62 6.17 12.37
N LEU A 88 7.38 6.10 12.87
CA LEU A 88 6.85 7.08 13.83
C LEU A 88 7.58 7.01 15.17
N LEU A 89 7.90 5.81 15.66
CA LEU A 89 8.68 5.63 16.89
C LEU A 89 10.10 6.19 16.75
N VAL A 90 10.75 5.97 15.61
CA VAL A 90 12.10 6.51 15.33
C VAL A 90 12.09 8.05 15.31
N GLU A 91 11.10 8.68 14.70
CA GLU A 91 10.99 10.15 14.73
C GLU A 91 10.76 10.70 16.13
N ILE A 92 9.91 10.05 16.94
CA ILE A 92 9.69 10.44 18.33
C ILE A 92 11.00 10.37 19.13
N ASP A 93 11.76 9.29 18.97
CA ASP A 93 12.99 9.05 19.72
C ASP A 93 14.04 10.14 19.40
N VAL A 94 14.20 10.48 18.12
CA VAL A 94 15.11 11.55 17.66
C VAL A 94 14.71 12.92 18.25
N ILE A 95 13.42 13.23 18.31
CA ILE A 95 12.94 14.49 18.89
C ILE A 95 13.19 14.52 20.40
N LEU A 96 12.99 13.39 21.08
CA LEU A 96 13.18 13.25 22.52
C LEU A 96 14.65 13.41 22.90
N ASP A 97 15.55 12.75 22.17
CA ASP A 97 17.00 12.88 22.35
C ASP A 97 17.47 14.32 22.10
N TYR A 98 17.00 14.96 21.03
CA TYR A 98 17.31 16.37 20.76
C TYR A 98 16.87 17.29 21.91
N TRP A 99 15.68 17.04 22.46
CA TRP A 99 15.17 17.79 23.61
C TRP A 99 16.02 17.56 24.87
N GLN A 100 16.42 16.32 25.12
CA GLN A 100 17.21 15.94 26.28
C GLN A 100 18.62 16.55 26.23
N GLU A 101 19.27 16.53 25.06
CA GLU A 101 20.57 17.20 24.86
C GLU A 101 20.47 18.72 25.02
N SER A 102 19.39 19.34 24.53
CA SER A 102 19.16 20.78 24.65
C SER A 102 19.00 21.22 26.10
N VAL A 103 18.23 20.48 26.91
CA VAL A 103 18.08 20.73 28.35
C VAL A 103 19.41 20.51 29.08
N MET A 104 20.14 19.42 28.76
CA MET A 104 21.43 19.13 29.37
C MET A 104 22.46 20.23 29.09
N ASN A 105 22.49 20.75 27.87
CA ASN A 105 23.37 21.86 27.49
C ASN A 105 23.00 23.17 28.20
N LYS A 106 21.70 23.45 28.38
CA LYS A 106 21.23 24.60 29.17
C LYS A 106 21.67 24.49 30.63
N ILE A 107 21.58 23.31 31.24
CA ILE A 107 22.03 23.06 32.63
C ILE A 107 23.54 23.21 32.76
N LYS A 108 24.32 22.66 31.81
CA LYS A 108 25.79 22.82 31.78
C LYS A 108 26.19 24.29 31.74
N LEU A 109 25.59 25.08 30.84
CA LEU A 109 25.82 26.52 30.73
C LEU A 109 25.53 27.25 32.05
N LEU A 110 24.45 26.87 32.74
CA LEU A 110 24.08 27.47 34.02
C LEU A 110 25.10 27.13 35.11
N SER A 111 25.63 25.90 35.15
CA SER A 111 26.69 25.51 36.10
C SER A 111 28.01 26.22 35.86
N ILE A 112 28.35 26.47 34.59
CA ILE A 112 29.57 27.20 34.21
C ILE A 112 29.42 28.67 34.60
N ALA A 113 28.24 29.27 34.36
CA ALA A 113 27.95 30.65 34.72
C ALA A 113 27.98 30.87 36.24
N THR A 114 27.39 29.96 37.04
CA THR A 114 27.45 30.05 38.50
C THR A 114 28.87 29.87 39.02
N GLY A 115 29.64 28.94 38.47
CA GLY A 115 31.07 28.77 38.80
C GLY A 115 31.91 30.01 38.51
N LEU A 116 31.71 30.65 37.36
CA LEU A 116 32.38 31.90 36.99
C LEU A 116 32.04 33.06 37.93
N ILE A 117 30.78 33.19 38.32
CA ILE A 117 30.32 34.24 39.26
C ILE A 117 30.96 34.02 40.65
N LEU A 118 31.03 32.78 41.12
CA LEU A 118 31.60 32.45 42.43
C LEU A 118 33.12 32.70 42.46
N LEU A 119 33.81 32.47 41.34
CA LEU A 119 35.25 32.73 41.19
C LEU A 119 35.58 34.23 41.05
N LEU A 120 34.66 35.06 40.54
CA LEU A 120 34.81 36.52 40.50
C LEU A 120 34.52 37.19 41.87
N LEU A 121 33.84 36.51 42.77
CA LEU A 121 33.47 37.00 44.10
C LEU A 121 34.50 36.69 45.19
N PHE A 122 35.49 35.85 44.89
CA PHE A 122 36.56 35.39 45.78
C PHE A 122 37.93 35.88 45.30
#